data_AF-A0A538BVF9-F1
#
_entry.id   AF-A0A538BVF9-F1
#
_cell.length_a   1.000
_cell.length_b   1.000
_cell.length_c   1.000
_cell.angle_alpha   90.00
_cell.angle_beta   90.00
_cell.angle_gamma   90.00
#
_symmetry.space_group_name_H-M   'P 1'
#
loop_
_entity.id
_entity.type
_entity.pdbx_description
1 polymer ?
#
loop_
_entity_poly.entity_id
_entity_poly.type
_entity_poly.pdbx_seq_one_letter_code
_entity_poly.pdbx_strand_id
1 'polypeptide(L)'
;MAGVPARIIVTDDLRRSRLTVFFRLLLAIPHLVWLALWTVAAFLAAIGNWFATLATGRSPELLYRFLAAYVRYSTHVSAFLFLAANPFPGFTGAAGSYPIDVEIAPRAPQHRLKTLFRLVLAVPALLLAGVLRSGGFAVGQGHGRHGGGSTGFSGSLGLLALVAVLTWFAALARGRAPQGFRNMLAWGLGYLAQVHAYVLVLTDRYPNTDPGAVGVLGAQPAHPVRLRVDDDLRRSRVTVFFRLLLFVPHYIWLLLWGIAVLLAVIGNWFVTLALGRSPRAVHAFLAAYVRYQTHAYAFLGLVGNPFPGFLGRPGSYPIDVEIDGPERQ
;
A
#
# COMPACT_ATOMS: atom_id res chain seq x y z
N MET A 1 -6.79 16.86 -17.19
CA MET A 1 -6.42 15.98 -16.06
C MET A 1 -7.69 15.38 -15.49
N ALA A 2 -7.97 14.09 -15.74
CA ALA A 2 -9.22 13.47 -15.31
C ALA A 2 -9.17 13.21 -13.79
N GLY A 3 -9.90 14.01 -13.00
CA GLY A 3 -9.85 13.98 -11.52
C GLY A 3 -10.16 12.60 -10.94
N VAL A 4 -9.33 12.11 -10.02
CA VAL A 4 -9.48 10.81 -9.36
C VAL A 4 -10.89 10.69 -8.76
N PRO A 5 -11.61 9.57 -8.96
CA PRO A 5 -13.03 9.46 -8.62
C PRO A 5 -13.31 9.50 -7.11
N ALA A 6 -12.34 9.07 -6.29
CA ALA A 6 -12.32 9.26 -4.86
C ALA A 6 -10.90 9.67 -4.44
N ARG A 7 -10.72 10.95 -4.13
CA ARG A 7 -9.44 11.53 -3.72
C ARG A 7 -9.38 11.59 -2.21
N ILE A 8 -8.25 11.23 -1.61
CA ILE A 8 -8.06 11.42 -0.18
C ILE A 8 -7.51 12.83 0.09
N ILE A 9 -8.06 13.48 1.11
CA ILE A 9 -7.60 14.75 1.62
C ILE A 9 -6.89 14.47 2.94
N VAL A 10 -5.65 14.95 3.05
CA VAL A 10 -4.84 14.78 4.26
C VAL A 10 -4.46 16.15 4.81
N THR A 11 -5.06 16.52 5.94
CA THR A 11 -4.77 17.75 6.71
C THR A 11 -4.22 17.45 8.11
N ASP A 12 -3.81 16.21 8.36
CA ASP A 12 -3.31 15.73 9.64
C ASP A 12 -1.94 16.34 10.04
N ASP A 13 -1.79 16.67 11.32
CA ASP A 13 -0.63 17.36 11.91
C ASP A 13 0.46 16.42 12.47
N LEU A 14 0.26 15.10 12.29
CA LEU A 14 1.05 13.99 12.82
C LEU A 14 1.09 13.87 14.36
N ARG A 15 0.49 14.79 15.13
CA ARG A 15 0.52 14.72 16.60
C ARG A 15 -0.42 13.62 17.07
N ARG A 16 0.02 12.88 18.09
CA ARG A 16 -0.75 11.75 18.64
C ARG A 16 -0.76 11.83 20.15
N SER A 17 -1.95 11.95 20.73
CA SER A 17 -2.11 11.88 22.18
C SER A 17 -1.82 10.46 22.66
N ARG A 18 -0.87 10.30 23.60
CA ARG A 18 -0.48 8.99 24.14
C ARG A 18 -1.67 8.24 24.75
N LEU A 19 -2.53 8.96 25.49
CA LEU A 19 -3.71 8.40 26.14
C LEU A 19 -4.72 7.90 25.11
N THR A 20 -5.04 8.72 24.10
CA THR A 20 -5.98 8.34 23.04
C THR A 20 -5.44 7.19 22.21
N VAL A 21 -4.13 7.15 21.96
CA VAL A 21 -3.45 6.04 21.26
C VAL A 21 -3.55 4.74 22.05
N PHE A 22 -3.30 4.79 23.35
CA PHE A 22 -3.35 3.60 24.22
C PHE A 22 -4.77 3.03 24.30
N PHE A 23 -5.76 3.87 24.60
CA PHE A 23 -7.17 3.45 24.72
C PHE A 23 -7.92 3.41 23.38
N ARG A 24 -7.21 3.50 22.24
CA ARG A 24 -7.84 3.69 20.93
C ARG A 24 -8.81 2.57 20.54
N LEU A 25 -8.45 1.32 20.83
CA LEU A 25 -9.30 0.17 20.52
C LEU A 25 -10.61 0.20 21.33
N LEU A 26 -10.53 0.61 22.61
CA LEU A 26 -11.70 0.77 23.47
C LEU A 26 -12.59 1.93 22.98
N LEU A 27 -11.98 3.08 22.68
CA LEU A 27 -12.67 4.25 22.15
C LEU A 27 -13.32 3.97 20.79
N ALA A 28 -12.79 3.05 19.99
CA ALA A 28 -13.36 2.70 18.69
C ALA A 28 -14.64 1.84 18.80
N ILE A 29 -14.94 1.21 19.94
CA ILE A 29 -16.07 0.28 20.08
C ILE A 29 -17.41 0.89 19.64
N PRO A 30 -17.80 2.11 20.09
CA PRO A 30 -19.05 2.72 19.64
C PRO A 30 -19.12 2.89 18.13
N HIS A 31 -18.00 3.26 17.49
CA HIS A 31 -17.91 3.38 16.03
C HIS A 31 -17.95 2.04 15.33
N LEU A 32 -17.35 1.00 15.89
CA LEU A 32 -17.40 -0.34 15.31
C LEU A 32 -18.83 -0.89 15.32
N VAL A 33 -19.56 -0.71 16.43
CA VAL A 33 -20.97 -1.09 16.54
C VAL A 33 -21.81 -0.29 15.54
N TRP A 34 -21.66 1.03 15.51
CA TRP A 34 -22.41 1.88 14.57
C TRP A 34 -22.09 1.57 13.11
N LEU A 35 -20.82 1.38 12.76
CA LEU A 35 -20.39 1.01 11.41
C LEU A 35 -20.94 -0.36 11.01
N ALA A 36 -21.01 -1.32 11.92
CA ALA A 36 -21.61 -2.64 11.65
C ALA A 36 -23.10 -2.49 11.28
N LEU A 37 -23.87 -1.71 12.06
CA LEU A 37 -25.27 -1.42 11.76
C LEU A 37 -25.45 -0.68 10.42
N TRP A 38 -24.65 0.37 10.18
CA TRP A 38 -24.65 1.11 8.92
C TRP A 38 -24.28 0.24 7.72
N THR A 39 -23.42 -0.76 7.90
CA THR A 39 -23.02 -1.68 6.84
C THR A 39 -24.20 -2.52 6.34
N VAL A 40 -25.12 -2.92 7.22
CA VAL A 40 -26.35 -3.62 6.81
C VAL A 40 -27.20 -2.72 5.92
N ALA A 41 -27.42 -1.46 6.32
CA ALA A 41 -28.16 -0.49 5.53
C ALA A 41 -27.45 -0.16 4.20
N ALA A 42 -26.13 0.00 4.22
CA ALA A 42 -25.30 0.23 3.04
C ALA A 42 -25.35 -0.95 2.06
N PHE A 43 -25.36 -2.19 2.57
CA PHE A 43 -25.49 -3.38 1.74
C PHE A 43 -26.83 -3.43 1.00
N LEU A 44 -27.93 -3.19 1.71
CA LEU A 44 -29.26 -3.13 1.08
C LEU A 44 -29.36 -1.98 0.07
N ALA A 45 -28.84 -0.80 0.42
CA ALA A 45 -28.77 0.35 -0.47
C ALA A 45 -27.90 0.06 -1.70
N ALA A 46 -26.81 -0.70 -1.57
CA ALA A 46 -25.94 -1.08 -2.68
C ALA A 46 -26.65 -2.01 -3.67
N ILE A 47 -27.42 -2.99 -3.17
CA ILE A 47 -28.24 -3.87 -4.01
C ILE A 47 -29.26 -3.04 -4.81
N GLY A 48 -30.02 -2.17 -4.10
CA GLY A 48 -30.97 -1.27 -4.76
C GLY A 48 -30.31 -0.33 -5.76
N ASN A 49 -29.14 0.21 -5.41
CA ASN A 49 -28.37 1.11 -6.27
C ASN A 49 -27.87 0.40 -7.54
N TRP A 50 -27.45 -0.86 -7.42
CA TRP A 50 -26.97 -1.67 -8.53
C TRP A 50 -28.07 -1.90 -9.57
N PHE A 51 -29.24 -2.39 -9.14
CA PHE A 51 -30.40 -2.59 -10.03
C PHE A 51 -30.89 -1.28 -10.65
N ALA A 52 -31.01 -0.22 -9.84
CA ALA A 52 -31.43 1.09 -10.33
C ALA A 52 -30.45 1.66 -11.37
N THR A 53 -29.14 1.49 -11.14
CA THR A 53 -28.11 1.93 -12.10
C THR A 53 -28.11 1.10 -13.37
N LEU A 54 -28.40 -0.21 -13.32
CA LEU A 54 -28.54 -1.03 -14.52
C LEU A 54 -29.72 -0.59 -15.39
N ALA A 55 -30.86 -0.31 -14.77
CA ALA A 55 -32.07 0.12 -15.47
C ALA A 55 -31.92 1.53 -16.07
N THR A 56 -31.38 2.47 -15.30
CA THR A 56 -31.38 3.91 -15.66
C THR A 56 -30.03 4.41 -16.21
N GLY A 57 -28.95 3.65 -16.04
CA GLY A 57 -27.57 4.08 -16.36
C GLY A 57 -26.98 5.10 -15.38
N ARG A 58 -27.69 5.47 -14.31
CA ARG A 58 -27.23 6.42 -13.28
C ARG A 58 -27.70 5.99 -11.89
N SER A 59 -26.82 6.06 -10.90
CA SER A 59 -27.19 5.84 -9.49
C SER A 59 -28.29 6.81 -9.04
N PRO A 60 -29.35 6.41 -8.31
CA PRO A 60 -30.33 7.34 -7.75
C PRO A 60 -29.70 8.30 -6.74
N GLU A 61 -30.15 9.56 -6.71
CA GLU A 61 -29.53 10.62 -5.89
C GLU A 61 -29.48 10.28 -4.39
N LEU A 62 -30.57 9.76 -3.84
CA LEU A 62 -30.67 9.42 -2.41
C LEU A 62 -29.67 8.31 -2.04
N LEU A 63 -29.63 7.24 -2.84
CA LEU A 63 -28.72 6.12 -2.62
C LEU A 63 -27.27 6.55 -2.79
N TYR A 64 -26.99 7.37 -3.81
CA TYR A 64 -25.67 7.94 -4.06
C TYR A 64 -25.16 8.73 -2.85
N ARG A 65 -25.96 9.68 -2.33
CA ARG A 65 -25.59 10.50 -1.16
C ARG A 65 -25.37 9.65 0.09
N PHE A 66 -26.26 8.68 0.33
CA PHE A 66 -26.17 7.78 1.48
C PHE A 66 -24.89 6.91 1.42
N LEU A 67 -24.64 6.24 0.30
CA LEU A 67 -23.46 5.41 0.11
C LEU A 67 -22.17 6.24 0.13
N ALA A 68 -22.19 7.47 -0.40
CA ALA A 68 -21.06 8.39 -0.32
C ALA A 68 -20.75 8.81 1.13
N ALA A 69 -21.77 9.04 1.95
CA ALA A 69 -21.61 9.33 3.39
C ALA A 69 -21.08 8.10 4.14
N TYR A 70 -21.57 6.90 3.80
CA TYR A 70 -21.06 5.64 4.34
C TYR A 70 -19.58 5.44 4.04
N VAL A 71 -19.14 5.64 2.78
CA VAL A 71 -17.72 5.51 2.41
C VAL A 71 -16.84 6.49 3.18
N ARG A 72 -17.25 7.76 3.29
CA ARG A 72 -16.56 8.77 4.12
C ARG A 72 -16.46 8.33 5.59
N TYR A 73 -17.59 7.97 6.20
CA TYR A 73 -17.62 7.52 7.59
C TYR A 73 -16.73 6.30 7.84
N SER A 74 -16.82 5.27 6.99
CA SER A 74 -15.98 4.08 7.09
C SER A 74 -14.48 4.42 7.00
N THR A 75 -14.13 5.44 6.21
CA THR A 75 -12.75 5.93 6.08
C THR A 75 -12.32 6.69 7.33
N HIS A 76 -13.18 7.55 7.92
CA HIS A 76 -12.89 8.27 9.16
C HIS A 76 -12.65 7.29 10.32
N VAL A 77 -13.52 6.28 10.46
CA VAL A 77 -13.36 5.22 11.47
C VAL A 77 -12.08 4.43 11.26
N SER A 78 -11.79 4.02 10.03
CA SER A 78 -10.57 3.28 9.72
C SER A 78 -9.32 4.13 9.96
N ALA A 79 -9.35 5.42 9.63
CA ALA A 79 -8.27 6.36 9.89
C ALA A 79 -8.00 6.55 11.38
N PHE A 80 -9.06 6.62 12.19
CA PHE A 80 -8.93 6.63 13.65
C PHE A 80 -8.33 5.31 14.16
N LEU A 81 -8.91 4.17 13.75
CA LEU A 81 -8.51 2.85 14.23
C LEU A 81 -7.06 2.50 13.88
N PHE A 82 -6.62 2.83 12.67
CA PHE A 82 -5.25 2.58 12.21
C PHE A 82 -4.24 3.69 12.56
N LEU A 83 -4.63 4.68 13.37
CA LEU A 83 -3.79 5.81 13.81
C LEU A 83 -3.33 6.75 12.68
N ALA A 84 -3.99 6.69 11.52
CA ALA A 84 -3.76 7.63 10.42
C ALA A 84 -4.20 9.05 10.78
N ALA A 85 -5.17 9.20 11.69
CA ALA A 85 -5.64 10.47 12.25
C ALA A 85 -5.78 10.39 13.77
N ASN A 86 -5.75 11.54 14.45
CA ASN A 86 -5.88 11.62 15.91
C ASN A 86 -7.29 11.91 16.46
N PRO A 87 -8.08 12.87 15.91
CA PRO A 87 -9.35 13.25 16.51
C PRO A 87 -10.36 12.09 16.56
N PHE A 88 -11.25 12.09 17.55
CA PHE A 88 -12.37 11.14 17.57
C PHE A 88 -13.36 11.48 16.44
N PRO A 89 -13.72 10.53 15.55
CA PRO A 89 -14.53 10.84 14.37
C PRO A 89 -16.01 11.09 14.72
N GLY A 90 -16.69 11.94 13.95
CA GLY A 90 -18.16 12.09 14.02
C GLY A 90 -18.88 10.87 13.43
N PHE A 91 -20.20 10.73 13.67
CA PHE A 91 -21.00 9.53 13.32
C PHE A 91 -21.70 9.59 11.95
N THR A 92 -21.55 10.68 11.20
CA THR A 92 -22.34 10.95 9.99
C THR A 92 -21.52 10.92 8.70
N GLY A 93 -20.18 10.89 8.79
CA GLY A 93 -19.30 10.95 7.62
C GLY A 93 -19.40 12.26 6.86
N ALA A 94 -19.64 13.39 7.52
CA ALA A 94 -19.76 14.70 6.89
C ALA A 94 -18.49 15.08 6.09
N ALA A 95 -18.67 15.72 4.93
CA ALA A 95 -17.55 16.14 4.10
C ALA A 95 -16.77 17.27 4.79
N GLY A 96 -15.44 17.22 4.71
CA GLY A 96 -14.53 18.18 5.33
C GLY A 96 -14.45 18.10 6.86
N SER A 97 -15.13 17.15 7.51
CA SER A 97 -15.21 17.11 8.98
C SER A 97 -14.06 16.36 9.65
N TYR A 98 -13.14 15.75 8.89
CA TYR A 98 -12.10 14.89 9.45
C TYR A 98 -10.74 15.08 8.76
N PRO A 99 -9.59 14.94 9.47
CA PRO A 99 -8.27 15.19 8.89
C PRO A 99 -7.84 14.23 7.76
N ILE A 100 -8.44 13.04 7.73
CA ILE A 100 -8.27 12.06 6.67
C ILE A 100 -9.65 11.83 6.07
N ASP A 101 -9.97 12.59 5.03
CA ASP A 101 -11.29 12.59 4.39
C ASP A 101 -11.23 12.13 2.94
N VAL A 102 -12.38 11.72 2.39
CA VAL A 102 -12.51 11.25 1.01
C VAL A 102 -13.46 12.16 0.25
N GLU A 103 -12.93 12.80 -0.78
CA GLU A 103 -13.71 13.54 -1.76
C GLU A 103 -14.16 12.60 -2.87
N ILE A 104 -15.47 12.37 -2.99
CA ILE A 104 -16.06 11.50 -4.01
C ILE A 104 -16.59 12.39 -5.14
N ALA A 105 -16.13 12.13 -6.36
CA ALA A 105 -16.50 12.88 -7.56
C ALA A 105 -18.02 12.87 -7.77
N PRO A 106 -18.64 13.92 -8.36
CA PRO A 106 -20.08 13.99 -8.54
C PRO A 106 -20.67 12.79 -9.30
N ARG A 107 -21.95 12.50 -8.99
CA ARG A 107 -22.76 11.48 -9.65
C ARG A 107 -22.71 11.65 -11.18
N ALA A 108 -22.33 10.59 -11.89
CA ALA A 108 -22.19 10.59 -13.35
C ALA A 108 -22.88 9.37 -14.00
N PRO A 109 -23.17 9.41 -15.33
CA PRO A 109 -23.59 8.23 -16.09
C PRO A 109 -22.57 7.09 -16.02
N GLN A 110 -23.04 5.85 -15.97
CA GLN A 110 -22.20 4.66 -15.91
C GLN A 110 -22.56 3.64 -16.99
N HIS A 111 -21.56 2.85 -17.43
CA HIS A 111 -21.75 1.87 -18.48
C HIS A 111 -22.40 0.59 -17.94
N ARG A 112 -23.56 0.22 -18.48
CA ARG A 112 -24.40 -0.87 -17.96
C ARG A 112 -23.69 -2.21 -17.88
N LEU A 113 -22.92 -2.60 -18.91
CA LEU A 113 -22.17 -3.88 -18.86
C LEU A 113 -21.07 -3.86 -17.81
N LYS A 114 -20.43 -2.70 -17.56
CA LYS A 114 -19.43 -2.60 -16.48
C LYS A 114 -20.10 -2.65 -15.11
N THR A 115 -21.31 -2.10 -14.98
CA THR A 115 -22.11 -2.23 -13.76
C THR A 115 -22.54 -3.69 -13.54
N LEU A 116 -22.97 -4.39 -14.60
CA LEU A 116 -23.39 -5.79 -14.52
C LEU A 116 -22.24 -6.70 -14.08
N PHE A 117 -21.08 -6.61 -14.74
CA PHE A 117 -19.89 -7.40 -14.43
C PHE A 117 -19.01 -6.80 -13.34
N ARG A 118 -19.53 -5.86 -12.56
CA ARG A 118 -18.73 -5.06 -11.62
C ARG A 118 -18.03 -5.87 -10.56
N LEU A 119 -18.68 -6.89 -10.01
CA LEU A 119 -18.09 -7.75 -8.99
C LEU A 119 -16.92 -8.57 -9.56
N VAL A 120 -17.05 -9.05 -10.80
CA VAL A 120 -15.98 -9.77 -11.51
C VAL A 120 -14.81 -8.84 -11.80
N LEU A 121 -15.09 -7.64 -12.31
CA LEU A 121 -14.06 -6.62 -12.56
C LEU A 121 -13.39 -6.16 -11.26
N ALA A 122 -14.11 -6.14 -10.13
CA ALA A 122 -13.58 -5.72 -8.84
C ALA A 122 -12.64 -6.75 -8.19
N VAL A 123 -12.58 -8.00 -8.66
CA VAL A 123 -11.78 -9.06 -8.02
C VAL A 123 -10.31 -8.65 -7.80
N PRO A 124 -9.56 -8.13 -8.80
CA PRO A 124 -8.16 -7.76 -8.57
C PRO A 124 -8.04 -6.61 -7.56
N ALA A 125 -8.97 -5.65 -7.61
CA ALA A 125 -8.97 -4.54 -6.68
C ALA A 125 -9.28 -4.98 -5.24
N LEU A 126 -10.23 -5.90 -5.07
CA LEU A 126 -10.62 -6.51 -3.79
C LEU A 126 -9.51 -7.37 -3.20
N LEU A 127 -8.75 -8.10 -4.02
CA LEU A 127 -7.59 -8.87 -3.55
C LEU A 127 -6.53 -7.94 -2.94
N LEU A 128 -6.17 -6.85 -3.64
CA LEU A 128 -5.23 -5.87 -3.11
C LEU A 128 -5.78 -5.18 -1.84
N ALA A 129 -7.06 -4.81 -1.82
CA ALA A 129 -7.71 -4.25 -0.65
C ALA A 129 -7.69 -5.22 0.56
N GLY A 130 -7.88 -6.53 0.31
CA GLY A 130 -7.78 -7.58 1.32
C GLY A 130 -6.37 -7.67 1.91
N VAL A 131 -5.35 -7.71 1.07
CA VAL A 131 -3.94 -7.72 1.53
C VAL A 131 -3.59 -6.48 2.34
N LEU A 132 -4.06 -5.30 1.93
CA LEU A 132 -3.81 -4.05 2.66
C LEU A 132 -4.50 -4.03 4.03
N ARG A 133 -5.77 -4.46 4.11
CA ARG A 133 -6.60 -4.33 5.31
C ARG A 133 -6.45 -5.50 6.29
N SER A 134 -6.57 -6.73 5.82
CA SER A 134 -6.59 -7.94 6.66
C SER A 134 -5.31 -8.77 6.57
N GLY A 135 -4.52 -8.62 5.51
CA GLY A 135 -3.33 -9.45 5.25
C GLY A 135 -3.67 -10.72 4.49
N GLY A 136 -2.64 -11.47 4.11
CA GLY A 136 -2.78 -12.72 3.37
C GLY A 136 -3.07 -13.91 4.29
N PHE A 137 -3.94 -14.81 3.83
CA PHE A 137 -4.17 -16.11 4.40
C PHE A 137 -3.45 -17.17 3.56
N ALA A 138 -2.59 -17.97 4.17
CA ALA A 138 -1.99 -19.12 3.51
C ALA A 138 -2.43 -20.40 4.23
N VAL A 139 -3.01 -21.33 3.46
CA VAL A 139 -3.19 -22.72 3.91
C VAL A 139 -1.92 -23.47 3.53
N GLY A 140 -1.06 -23.71 4.52
CA GLY A 140 0.15 -24.50 4.34
C GLY A 140 -0.15 -25.96 4.69
N GLN A 141 -0.01 -26.87 3.73
CA GLN A 141 -0.02 -28.30 3.99
C GLN A 141 1.39 -28.75 4.34
N GLY A 142 1.68 -28.89 5.63
CA GLY A 142 2.95 -29.42 6.10
C GLY A 142 3.01 -30.93 5.83
N HIS A 143 3.89 -31.36 4.92
CA HIS A 143 4.19 -32.78 4.75
C HIS A 143 5.18 -33.21 5.83
N GLY A 144 4.67 -33.77 6.93
CA GLY A 144 5.50 -34.39 7.95
C GLY A 144 6.19 -35.67 7.43
N ARG A 145 7.42 -35.92 7.87
CA ARG A 145 8.21 -37.13 7.54
C ARG A 145 7.54 -38.46 7.93
N HIS A 146 6.43 -38.42 8.67
CA HIS A 146 5.67 -39.58 9.18
C HIS A 146 4.19 -39.54 8.75
N GLY A 147 3.87 -39.17 7.52
CA GLY A 147 2.53 -39.35 6.91
C GLY A 147 1.36 -38.57 7.52
N GLY A 148 1.55 -37.89 8.64
CA GLY A 148 0.59 -36.96 9.22
C GLY A 148 0.69 -35.59 8.55
N GLY A 149 -0.25 -35.26 7.67
CA GLY A 149 -0.40 -33.90 7.17
C GLY A 149 -0.91 -32.99 8.28
N SER A 150 -0.10 -32.02 8.71
CA SER A 150 -0.59 -30.94 9.57
C SER A 150 -1.09 -29.80 8.68
N THR A 151 -2.38 -29.52 8.76
CA THR A 151 -2.94 -28.30 8.18
C THR A 151 -2.62 -27.16 9.13
N GLY A 152 -1.61 -26.36 8.80
CA GLY A 152 -1.23 -25.19 9.59
C GLY A 152 -1.99 -23.96 9.11
N PHE A 153 -2.60 -23.23 10.05
CA PHE A 153 -3.16 -21.91 9.77
C PHE A 153 -2.08 -20.85 10.03
N SER A 154 -1.65 -20.11 9.01
CA SER A 154 -0.79 -18.94 9.18
C SER A 154 -1.49 -17.70 8.63
N GLY A 155 -1.81 -16.76 9.53
CA GLY A 155 -2.36 -15.46 9.18
C GLY A 155 -1.30 -14.38 9.29
N SER A 156 -1.18 -13.55 8.26
CA SER A 156 -0.35 -12.34 8.29
C SER A 156 -1.22 -11.13 8.59
N LEU A 157 -0.71 -10.17 9.36
CA LEU A 157 -1.37 -8.86 9.48
C LEU A 157 -1.30 -8.12 8.15
N GLY A 158 -2.40 -7.46 7.77
CA GLY A 158 -2.40 -6.57 6.60
C GLY A 158 -1.44 -5.41 6.75
N LEU A 159 -0.98 -4.85 5.63
CA LEU A 159 -0.01 -3.75 5.62
C LEU A 159 -0.46 -2.59 6.52
N LEU A 160 -1.74 -2.22 6.46
CA LEU A 160 -2.28 -1.13 7.26
C LEU A 160 -2.27 -1.45 8.75
N ALA A 161 -2.63 -2.67 9.14
CA ALA A 161 -2.58 -3.11 10.53
C ALA A 161 -1.14 -3.13 11.05
N LEU A 162 -0.20 -3.66 10.27
CA LEU A 162 1.22 -3.68 10.62
C LEU A 162 1.76 -2.27 10.82
N VAL A 163 1.54 -1.37 9.86
CA VAL A 163 1.98 0.03 9.95
C VAL A 163 1.29 0.75 11.11
N ALA A 164 0.02 0.45 11.39
CA ALA A 164 -0.69 0.99 12.55
C ALA A 164 -0.07 0.56 13.87
N VAL A 165 0.32 -0.71 14.02
CA VAL A 165 1.02 -1.21 15.22
C VAL A 165 2.39 -0.52 15.38
N LEU A 166 3.16 -0.39 14.30
CA LEU A 166 4.43 0.36 14.35
C LEU A 166 4.21 1.85 14.68
N THR A 167 3.13 2.43 14.16
CA THR A 167 2.73 3.81 14.48
C THR A 167 2.31 3.95 15.94
N TRP A 168 1.65 2.93 16.52
CA TRP A 168 1.27 2.91 17.93
C TRP A 168 2.50 2.99 18.83
N PHE A 169 3.51 2.14 18.61
CA PHE A 169 4.76 2.20 19.37
C PHE A 169 5.48 3.55 19.19
N ALA A 170 5.61 4.02 17.94
CA ALA A 170 6.25 5.29 17.65
C ALA A 170 5.53 6.48 18.33
N ALA A 171 4.19 6.47 18.32
CA ALA A 171 3.35 7.50 18.92
C ALA A 171 3.39 7.45 20.45
N LEU A 172 3.46 6.27 21.09
CA LEU A 172 3.64 6.19 22.53
C LEU A 172 5.00 6.75 22.96
N ALA A 173 6.07 6.38 22.26
CA ALA A 173 7.41 6.87 22.56
C ALA A 173 7.53 8.39 22.35
N ARG A 174 7.13 8.89 21.17
CA ARG A 174 7.41 10.28 20.73
C ARG A 174 6.23 11.25 20.78
N GLY A 175 5.00 10.79 21.01
CA GLY A 175 3.79 11.61 20.89
C GLY A 175 3.49 12.06 19.44
N ARG A 176 4.13 11.46 18.45
CA ARG A 176 4.03 11.84 17.03
C ARG A 176 4.13 10.62 16.11
N ALA A 177 3.30 10.58 15.07
CA ALA A 177 3.36 9.56 14.04
C ALA A 177 4.49 9.89 13.03
N PRO A 178 5.33 8.92 12.64
CA PRO A 178 6.27 9.10 11.55
C PRO A 178 5.52 9.44 10.25
N GLN A 179 5.99 10.45 9.52
CA GLN A 179 5.33 10.91 8.30
C GLN A 179 5.20 9.80 7.25
N GLY A 180 6.25 8.98 7.08
CA GLY A 180 6.21 7.83 6.17
C GLY A 180 5.10 6.82 6.50
N PHE A 181 4.90 6.52 7.80
CA PHE A 181 3.85 5.61 8.24
C PHE A 181 2.46 6.22 8.01
N ARG A 182 2.25 7.49 8.39
CA ARG A 182 0.98 8.18 8.13
C ARG A 182 0.66 8.25 6.63
N ASN A 183 1.65 8.55 5.78
CA ASN A 183 1.48 8.55 4.32
C ASN A 183 1.04 7.17 3.82
N MET A 184 1.68 6.09 4.28
CA MET A 184 1.32 4.74 3.85
C MET A 184 -0.10 4.36 4.27
N LEU A 185 -0.49 4.71 5.50
CA LEU A 185 -1.85 4.51 6.00
C LEU A 185 -2.88 5.30 5.20
N ALA A 186 -2.64 6.58 4.97
CA ALA A 186 -3.52 7.44 4.18
C ALA A 186 -3.67 6.94 2.74
N TRP A 187 -2.58 6.51 2.10
CA TRP A 187 -2.65 5.92 0.76
C TRP A 187 -3.53 4.67 0.72
N GLY A 188 -3.30 3.71 1.62
CA GLY A 188 -4.10 2.48 1.61
C GLY A 188 -5.56 2.72 1.99
N LEU A 189 -5.85 3.66 2.89
CA LEU A 189 -7.23 4.10 3.18
C LEU A 189 -7.90 4.73 1.96
N GLY A 190 -7.18 5.56 1.20
CA GLY A 190 -7.67 6.15 -0.03
C GLY A 190 -7.95 5.09 -1.10
N TYR A 191 -7.08 4.09 -1.21
CA TYR A 191 -7.31 2.95 -2.10
C TYR A 191 -8.55 2.13 -1.67
N LEU A 192 -8.70 1.82 -0.38
CA LEU A 192 -9.90 1.15 0.14
C LEU A 192 -11.18 1.93 -0.17
N ALA A 193 -11.15 3.26 -0.02
CA ALA A 193 -12.28 4.12 -0.35
C ALA A 193 -12.61 4.09 -1.85
N GLN A 194 -11.61 4.05 -2.74
CA GLN A 194 -11.82 3.88 -4.18
C GLN A 194 -12.44 2.51 -4.51
N VAL A 195 -11.98 1.43 -3.86
CA VAL A 195 -12.56 0.09 -4.03
C VAL A 195 -14.02 0.07 -3.59
N HIS A 196 -14.34 0.62 -2.42
CA HIS A 196 -15.71 0.74 -1.94
C HIS A 196 -16.56 1.59 -2.89
N ALA A 197 -16.08 2.75 -3.34
CA ALA A 197 -16.80 3.59 -4.29
C ALA A 197 -17.08 2.89 -5.62
N TYR A 198 -16.13 2.08 -6.11
CA TYR A 198 -16.32 1.29 -7.33
C TYR A 198 -17.40 0.21 -7.12
N VAL A 199 -17.25 -0.64 -6.09
CA VAL A 199 -18.16 -1.77 -5.80
C VAL A 199 -19.57 -1.29 -5.45
N LEU A 200 -19.71 -0.20 -4.69
CA LEU A 200 -21.00 0.39 -4.30
C LEU A 200 -21.66 1.23 -5.42
N VAL A 201 -21.06 1.25 -6.62
CA VAL A 201 -21.62 1.92 -7.81
C VAL A 201 -21.71 3.44 -7.65
N LEU A 202 -20.75 4.04 -6.96
CA LEU A 202 -20.59 5.50 -6.89
C LEU A 202 -19.82 6.05 -8.09
N THR A 203 -18.94 5.25 -8.69
CA THR A 203 -18.14 5.65 -9.85
C THR A 203 -17.98 4.50 -10.86
N ASP A 204 -17.82 4.83 -12.15
CA ASP A 204 -17.46 3.86 -13.19
C ASP A 204 -15.93 3.70 -13.38
N ARG A 205 -15.14 4.56 -12.73
CA ARG A 205 -13.68 4.52 -12.84
C ARG A 205 -13.10 3.45 -11.92
N TYR A 206 -12.25 2.63 -12.51
CA TYR A 206 -11.56 1.56 -11.78
C TYR A 206 -10.60 2.16 -10.72
N PRO A 207 -10.43 1.52 -9.55
CA PRO A 207 -9.50 1.98 -8.51
C PRO A 207 -8.08 2.13 -9.04
N ASN A 208 -7.42 3.22 -8.68
CA ASN A 208 -6.05 3.53 -9.06
C ASN A 208 -5.10 3.29 -7.87
N THR A 209 -4.02 2.55 -8.12
CA THR A 209 -2.99 2.23 -7.11
C THR A 209 -1.85 3.23 -7.06
N ASP A 210 -1.77 4.20 -7.99
CA ASP A 210 -0.72 5.22 -8.01
C ASP A 210 -0.81 6.14 -6.78
N PRO A 211 0.15 6.10 -5.84
CA PRO A 211 0.12 6.93 -4.65
C PRO A 211 0.24 8.43 -4.94
N GLY A 212 0.86 8.81 -6.06
CA GLY A 212 0.97 10.19 -6.51
C GLY A 212 -0.38 10.79 -6.92
N ALA A 213 -1.18 10.02 -7.67
CA ALA A 213 -2.53 10.43 -8.07
C ALA A 213 -3.47 10.64 -6.87
N VAL A 214 -3.29 9.90 -5.76
CA VAL A 214 -4.13 10.06 -4.55
C VAL A 214 -3.73 11.29 -3.73
N GLY A 215 -2.60 11.96 -4.02
CA GLY A 215 -2.18 13.20 -3.37
C GLY A 215 -1.57 13.02 -1.97
N VAL A 216 -1.09 11.82 -1.66
CA VAL A 216 -0.58 11.47 -0.32
C VAL A 216 0.94 11.67 -0.20
N LEU A 217 1.64 11.64 -1.33
CA LEU A 217 3.09 11.83 -1.39
C LEU A 217 3.43 13.33 -1.27
N GLY A 218 3.82 13.76 -0.07
CA GLY A 218 4.48 15.05 0.12
C GLY A 218 5.96 15.02 -0.28
N ALA A 219 6.65 16.15 -0.19
CA ALA A 219 8.10 16.19 -0.34
C ALA A 219 8.77 15.26 0.67
N GLN A 220 9.55 14.30 0.18
CA GLN A 220 10.33 13.41 1.02
C GLN A 220 11.56 14.16 1.54
N PRO A 221 11.98 13.94 2.80
CA PRO A 221 13.24 14.49 3.29
C PRO A 221 14.40 13.98 2.42
N ALA A 222 15.44 14.80 2.29
CA ALA A 222 16.66 14.39 1.60
C ALA A 222 17.22 13.12 2.26
N HIS A 223 17.56 12.14 1.43
CA HIS A 223 18.09 10.86 1.88
C HIS A 223 19.27 10.46 0.99
N PRO A 224 20.37 9.93 1.56
CA PRO A 224 21.57 9.58 0.80
C PRO A 224 21.38 8.41 -0.17
N VAL A 225 20.29 7.66 0.00
CA VAL A 225 19.85 6.60 -0.91
C VAL A 225 18.55 7.01 -1.58
N ARG A 226 18.56 7.10 -2.91
CA ARG A 226 17.42 7.56 -3.73
C ARG A 226 17.13 6.55 -4.83
N LEU A 227 15.86 6.43 -5.20
CA LEU A 227 15.42 5.60 -6.33
C LEU A 227 15.12 6.50 -7.53
N ARG A 228 15.81 6.26 -8.64
CA ARG A 228 15.56 6.87 -9.95
C ARG A 228 14.66 5.95 -10.75
N VAL A 229 13.55 6.48 -11.26
CA VAL A 229 12.53 5.71 -11.99
C VAL A 229 12.28 6.39 -13.33
N ASP A 230 12.76 5.79 -14.40
CA ASP A 230 12.58 6.23 -15.79
C ASP A 230 11.86 5.16 -16.64
N ASP A 231 11.15 4.26 -15.97
CA ASP A 231 10.38 3.21 -16.63
C ASP A 231 9.16 3.78 -17.38
N ASP A 232 8.91 3.25 -18.57
CA ASP A 232 7.86 3.70 -19.48
C ASP A 232 6.53 2.95 -19.31
N LEU A 233 6.42 2.10 -18.28
CA LEU A 233 5.30 1.20 -17.97
C LEU A 233 4.97 0.17 -19.07
N ARG A 234 5.75 0.09 -20.16
CA ARG A 234 5.52 -0.90 -21.22
C ARG A 234 6.02 -2.26 -20.77
N ARG A 235 5.22 -3.30 -21.01
CA ARG A 235 5.57 -4.69 -20.67
C ARG A 235 5.36 -5.59 -21.87
N SER A 236 6.41 -6.32 -22.27
CA SER A 236 6.28 -7.33 -23.32
C SER A 236 5.60 -8.58 -22.77
N ARG A 237 4.56 -9.08 -23.45
CA ARG A 237 3.83 -10.28 -23.02
C ARG A 237 4.72 -11.51 -22.90
N VAL A 238 5.70 -11.63 -23.80
CA VAL A 238 6.64 -12.76 -23.84
C VAL A 238 7.58 -12.72 -22.63
N THR A 239 8.15 -11.55 -22.33
CA THR A 239 9.07 -11.41 -21.18
C THR A 239 8.33 -11.52 -19.86
N VAL A 240 7.06 -11.15 -19.80
CA VAL A 240 6.18 -11.35 -18.62
C VAL A 240 5.92 -12.85 -18.41
N PHE A 241 5.56 -13.58 -19.48
CA PHE A 241 5.24 -15.00 -19.38
C PHE A 241 6.46 -15.83 -18.96
N PHE A 242 7.62 -15.61 -19.58
CA PHE A 242 8.86 -16.32 -19.25
C PHE A 242 9.68 -15.67 -18.12
N ARG A 243 9.13 -14.68 -17.41
CA ARG A 243 9.89 -13.86 -16.45
C ARG A 243 10.53 -14.67 -15.33
N LEU A 244 9.78 -15.63 -14.79
CA LEU A 244 10.26 -16.52 -13.73
C LEU A 244 11.45 -17.37 -14.19
N LEU A 245 11.38 -17.91 -15.42
CA LEU A 245 12.46 -18.71 -16.00
C LEU A 245 13.69 -17.83 -16.30
N LEU A 246 13.47 -16.66 -16.91
CA LEU A 246 14.53 -15.69 -17.21
C LEU A 246 15.22 -15.14 -15.96
N PHE A 247 14.55 -15.17 -14.80
CA PHE A 247 15.13 -14.72 -13.54
C PHE A 247 16.08 -15.77 -12.90
N VAL A 248 16.02 -17.04 -13.31
CA VAL A 248 16.86 -18.11 -12.71
C VAL A 248 18.35 -17.77 -12.72
N PRO A 249 18.96 -17.28 -13.82
CA PRO A 249 20.36 -16.85 -13.82
C PRO A 249 20.64 -15.72 -12.82
N HIS A 250 19.73 -14.73 -12.70
CA HIS A 250 19.89 -13.65 -11.73
C HIS A 250 19.80 -14.14 -10.29
N TYR A 251 18.90 -15.09 -10.03
CA TYR A 251 18.76 -15.71 -8.71
C TYR A 251 20.06 -16.45 -8.31
N ILE A 252 20.61 -17.27 -9.19
CA ILE A 252 21.88 -17.98 -8.94
C ILE A 252 23.00 -16.95 -8.70
N TRP A 253 23.10 -15.91 -9.53
CA TRP A 253 24.13 -14.89 -9.37
C TRP A 253 23.97 -14.08 -8.07
N LEU A 254 22.74 -13.75 -7.66
CA LEU A 254 22.47 -13.08 -6.39
C LEU A 254 22.89 -13.93 -5.20
N LEU A 255 22.67 -15.25 -5.24
CA LEU A 255 23.13 -16.17 -4.20
C LEU A 255 24.66 -16.22 -4.12
N LEU A 256 25.34 -16.35 -5.27
CA LEU A 256 26.80 -16.41 -5.31
C LEU A 256 27.45 -15.09 -4.85
N TRP A 257 27.00 -13.95 -5.39
CA TRP A 257 27.50 -12.63 -4.99
C TRP A 257 27.13 -12.31 -3.54
N GLY A 258 25.97 -12.77 -3.07
CA GLY A 258 25.53 -12.64 -1.67
C GLY A 258 26.51 -13.22 -0.66
N ILE A 259 27.23 -14.30 -0.99
CA ILE A 259 28.28 -14.87 -0.13
C ILE A 259 29.44 -13.87 0.04
N ALA A 260 29.92 -13.27 -1.05
CA ALA A 260 30.99 -12.28 -1.01
C ALA A 260 30.53 -11.00 -0.27
N VAL A 261 29.28 -10.59 -0.46
CA VAL A 261 28.66 -9.46 0.24
C VAL A 261 28.59 -9.71 1.74
N LEU A 262 28.22 -10.91 2.17
CA LEU A 262 28.19 -11.27 3.59
C LEU A 262 29.57 -11.07 4.24
N LEU A 263 30.63 -11.59 3.61
CA LEU A 263 32.00 -11.43 4.08
C LEU A 263 32.43 -9.94 4.08
N ALA A 264 32.08 -9.20 3.02
CA ALA A 264 32.38 -7.78 2.90
C ALA A 264 31.66 -6.94 3.96
N VAL A 265 30.40 -7.25 4.32
CA VAL A 265 29.65 -6.57 5.37
C VAL A 265 30.29 -6.81 6.73
N ILE A 266 30.69 -8.05 7.04
CA ILE A 266 31.38 -8.39 8.30
C ILE A 266 32.71 -7.61 8.39
N GLY A 267 33.53 -7.64 7.34
CA GLY A 267 34.77 -6.87 7.28
C GLY A 267 34.53 -5.36 7.38
N ASN A 268 33.54 -4.84 6.66
CA ASN A 268 33.16 -3.43 6.70
C ASN A 268 32.76 -2.99 8.10
N TRP A 269 32.05 -3.83 8.85
CA TRP A 269 31.62 -3.53 10.21
C TRP A 269 32.82 -3.28 11.13
N PHE A 270 33.82 -4.16 11.15
CA PHE A 270 35.04 -3.95 11.94
C PHE A 270 35.78 -2.68 11.55
N VAL A 271 35.93 -2.44 10.25
CA VAL A 271 36.64 -1.26 9.74
C VAL A 271 35.88 0.02 10.07
N THR A 272 34.56 0.01 9.95
CA THR A 272 33.71 1.17 10.26
C THR A 272 33.73 1.46 11.76
N LEU A 273 33.73 0.44 12.63
CA LEU A 273 33.89 0.63 14.08
C LEU A 273 35.25 1.25 14.43
N ALA A 274 36.33 0.85 13.76
CA ALA A 274 37.66 1.37 14.04
C ALA A 274 37.91 2.78 13.47
N LEU A 275 37.42 3.06 12.25
CA LEU A 275 37.74 4.28 11.49
C LEU A 275 36.57 5.29 11.40
N GLY A 276 35.38 4.92 11.87
CA GLY A 276 34.16 5.74 11.79
C GLY A 276 33.65 5.96 10.36
N ARG A 277 34.14 5.22 9.36
CA ARG A 277 33.68 5.32 7.96
C ARG A 277 33.98 4.05 7.18
N SER A 278 33.12 3.76 6.19
CA SER A 278 33.33 2.63 5.27
C SER A 278 34.46 2.93 4.27
N PRO A 279 35.38 1.99 4.01
CA PRO A 279 36.34 2.11 2.91
C PRO A 279 35.65 2.26 1.56
N ARG A 280 36.12 3.19 0.72
CA ARG A 280 35.51 3.48 -0.58
C ARG A 280 35.33 2.23 -1.47
N ALA A 281 36.30 1.32 -1.47
CA ALA A 281 36.23 0.09 -2.27
C ALA A 281 35.11 -0.84 -1.79
N VAL A 282 34.98 -1.01 -0.47
CA VAL A 282 33.94 -1.86 0.12
C VAL A 282 32.56 -1.21 -0.04
N HIS A 283 32.45 0.12 0.19
CA HIS A 283 31.24 0.88 -0.10
C HIS A 283 30.79 0.75 -1.55
N ALA A 284 31.71 0.94 -2.51
CA ALA A 284 31.41 0.84 -3.94
C ALA A 284 30.95 -0.59 -4.32
N PHE A 285 31.59 -1.61 -3.75
CA PHE A 285 31.21 -3.01 -3.96
C PHE A 285 29.80 -3.31 -3.42
N LEU A 286 29.50 -2.91 -2.18
CA LEU A 286 28.18 -3.09 -1.57
C LEU A 286 27.10 -2.28 -2.31
N ALA A 287 27.41 -1.04 -2.72
CA ALA A 287 26.51 -0.21 -3.50
C ALA A 287 26.20 -0.82 -4.88
N ALA A 288 27.19 -1.42 -5.54
CA ALA A 288 26.99 -2.14 -6.80
C ALA A 288 26.07 -3.37 -6.62
N TYR A 289 26.26 -4.12 -5.53
CA TYR A 289 25.39 -5.24 -5.20
C TYR A 289 23.94 -4.78 -4.93
N VAL A 290 23.74 -3.73 -4.12
CA VAL A 290 22.40 -3.19 -3.83
C VAL A 290 21.72 -2.73 -5.12
N ARG A 291 22.42 -1.99 -6.00
CA ARG A 291 21.89 -1.60 -7.32
C ARG A 291 21.49 -2.81 -8.16
N TYR A 292 22.39 -3.78 -8.29
CA TYR A 292 22.11 -5.01 -9.04
C TYR A 292 20.89 -5.75 -8.49
N GLN A 293 20.80 -5.90 -7.16
CA GLN A 293 19.66 -6.51 -6.49
C GLN A 293 18.35 -5.75 -6.81
N THR A 294 18.36 -4.42 -6.81
CA THR A 294 17.21 -3.62 -7.23
C THR A 294 16.85 -3.85 -8.69
N HIS A 295 17.82 -3.89 -9.61
CA HIS A 295 17.57 -4.15 -11.04
C HIS A 295 16.91 -5.51 -11.25
N ALA A 296 17.45 -6.55 -10.59
CA ALA A 296 16.97 -7.92 -10.67
C ALA A 296 15.54 -8.05 -10.09
N TYR A 297 15.28 -7.47 -8.92
CA TYR A 297 13.94 -7.50 -8.33
C TYR A 297 12.93 -6.60 -9.06
N ALA A 298 13.36 -5.48 -9.63
CA ALA A 298 12.51 -4.66 -10.48
C ALA A 298 12.11 -5.41 -11.75
N PHE A 299 13.02 -6.19 -12.34
CA PHE A 299 12.68 -7.12 -13.42
C PHE A 299 11.70 -8.19 -12.93
N LEU A 300 12.02 -8.95 -11.88
CA LEU A 300 11.12 -10.01 -11.40
C LEU A 300 9.71 -9.48 -11.06
N GLY A 301 9.65 -8.36 -10.34
CA GLY A 301 8.43 -7.73 -9.83
C GLY A 301 7.65 -6.89 -10.83
N LEU A 302 7.95 -6.97 -12.13
CA LEU A 302 7.22 -6.23 -13.18
C LEU A 302 7.32 -4.70 -13.10
N VAL A 303 8.29 -4.17 -12.35
CA VAL A 303 8.58 -2.74 -12.22
C VAL A 303 9.47 -2.23 -13.35
N GLY A 304 10.37 -3.06 -13.86
CA GLY A 304 11.17 -2.77 -15.06
C GLY A 304 10.97 -3.81 -16.16
N ASN A 305 11.10 -3.39 -17.41
CA ASN A 305 10.93 -4.27 -18.58
C ASN A 305 12.21 -4.97 -19.08
N PRO A 306 13.33 -4.26 -19.34
CA PRO A 306 14.49 -4.88 -20.00
C PRO A 306 15.13 -5.96 -19.13
N PHE A 307 15.86 -6.88 -19.74
CA PHE A 307 16.63 -7.89 -18.98
C PHE A 307 17.83 -7.20 -18.31
N PRO A 308 17.97 -7.27 -16.97
CA PRO A 308 19.01 -6.51 -16.27
C PRO A 308 20.40 -7.13 -16.46
N GLY A 309 21.43 -6.28 -16.55
CA GLY A 309 22.82 -6.72 -16.54
C GLY A 309 23.28 -7.21 -15.16
N PHE A 310 24.39 -7.94 -15.10
CA PHE A 310 24.86 -8.64 -13.89
C PHE A 310 25.78 -7.85 -12.96
N LEU A 311 26.09 -6.59 -13.31
CA LEU A 311 27.16 -5.80 -12.68
C LEU A 311 26.67 -4.67 -11.78
N GLY A 312 25.38 -4.31 -11.81
CA GLY A 312 24.83 -3.21 -11.00
C GLY A 312 25.44 -1.84 -11.33
N ARG A 313 25.71 -1.57 -12.61
CA ARG A 313 26.31 -0.31 -13.06
C ARG A 313 25.30 0.84 -12.90
N PRO A 314 25.73 2.02 -12.41
CA PRO A 314 24.87 3.21 -12.37
C PRO A 314 24.32 3.55 -13.76
N GLY A 315 23.05 3.93 -13.83
CA GLY A 315 22.34 4.31 -15.06
C GLY A 315 22.09 3.16 -16.05
N SER A 316 22.48 1.92 -15.73
CA SER A 316 22.34 0.79 -16.66
C SER A 316 20.94 0.19 -16.72
N TYR A 317 20.01 0.62 -15.86
CA TYR A 317 18.65 0.10 -15.77
C TYR A 317 17.63 1.23 -15.51
N PRO A 318 16.37 1.12 -16.00
CA PRO A 318 15.35 2.17 -15.80
C PRO A 318 14.92 2.38 -14.34
N ILE A 319 15.11 1.37 -13.48
CA ILE A 319 14.85 1.44 -12.04
C ILE A 319 16.20 1.34 -11.34
N ASP A 320 16.79 2.48 -10.97
CA ASP A 320 18.16 2.51 -10.44
C ASP A 320 18.25 3.15 -9.06
N VAL A 321 19.21 2.71 -8.25
CA VAL A 321 19.45 3.26 -6.91
C VAL A 321 20.70 4.12 -6.93
N GLU A 322 20.51 5.39 -6.62
CA GLU A 322 21.58 6.35 -6.35
C GLU A 322 21.95 6.25 -4.88
N ILE A 323 23.24 6.02 -4.61
CA ILE A 323 23.80 5.88 -3.27
C ILE A 323 24.96 6.87 -3.19
N ASP A 324 24.84 7.85 -2.30
CA ASP A 324 25.87 8.85 -2.06
C ASP A 324 27.16 8.20 -1.51
N GLY A 325 28.25 8.97 -1.47
CA GLY A 325 29.55 8.48 -0.98
C GLY A 325 29.53 8.11 0.51
N PRO A 326 30.55 7.39 1.00
CA PRO A 326 30.62 7.02 2.42
C PRO A 326 30.81 8.27 3.28
N GLU A 327 29.84 8.55 4.14
CA GLU A 327 29.88 9.58 5.17
C GLU A 327 30.44 9.03 6.49
N ARG A 328 30.82 9.92 7.41
CA ARG A 328 31.29 9.54 8.75
C ARG A 328 30.10 9.14 9.61
N GLN A 329 30.18 7.98 10.26
CA GLN A 329 29.14 7.36 11.08
C GLN A 329 29.48 7.44 12.57
#